data_AF-A0A2G6ER72-F1
#
_entry.id   AF-A0A2G6ER72-F1
#
_cell.length_a   1.000
_cell.length_b   1.000
_cell.length_c   1.000
_cell.angle_alpha   90.00
_cell.angle_beta   90.00
_cell.angle_gamma   90.00
#
_symmetry.space_group_name_H-M   'P 1'
#
loop_
_entity.id
_entity.type
_entity.pdbx_description
1 polymer ?
#
loop_
_entity_poly.entity_id
_entity_poly.type
_entity_poly.pdbx_seq_one_letter_code
_entity_poly.pdbx_strand_id
1 'polypeptide(L)'
;MPRRREVPVREILPDPKFGSTVVAKFMNMVMVDGKKSAAEKIVYRALESVVTNKGGDPTEVLEKALENVRPSVEVKSRRVGGATYQVPVEVRAVRQNALAMRWLIEAARKRGEKSNGGSKQSLCSLPLVIYVGEYYGS
;
A
#
# COMPACT_ATOMS: atom_id res chain seq x y z
N MET A 1 -5.84 -24.92 -4.11
CA MET A 1 -6.28 -23.83 -4.99
C MET A 1 -7.54 -24.31 -5.73
N PRO A 2 -8.72 -23.71 -5.51
CA PRO A 2 -9.94 -24.25 -6.09
C PRO A 2 -10.11 -23.76 -7.53
N ARG A 3 -10.38 -24.68 -8.47
CA ARG A 3 -10.72 -24.38 -9.86
C ARG A 3 -12.17 -23.91 -10.03
N ARG A 4 -13.01 -24.13 -9.00
CA ARG A 4 -14.47 -23.94 -9.05
C ARG A 4 -15.08 -23.23 -7.83
N ARG A 5 -14.41 -23.22 -6.68
CA ARG A 5 -14.94 -22.67 -5.41
C ARG A 5 -14.32 -21.30 -5.14
N GLU A 6 -15.15 -20.32 -4.83
CA GLU A 6 -14.67 -19.02 -4.35
C GLU A 6 -13.97 -19.19 -3.01
N VAL A 7 -12.79 -18.58 -2.88
CA VAL A 7 -12.02 -18.63 -1.63
C VAL A 7 -12.66 -17.64 -0.66
N PRO A 8 -13.09 -18.07 0.54
CA PRO A 8 -13.67 -17.15 1.51
C PRO A 8 -12.64 -16.09 1.91
N VAL A 9 -13.08 -14.84 1.96
CA VAL A 9 -12.24 -13.72 2.40
C VAL A 9 -12.02 -13.84 3.90
N ARG A 10 -10.77 -13.78 4.34
CA ARG A 10 -10.43 -13.76 5.76
C ARG A 10 -10.66 -12.36 6.31
N GLU A 11 -11.42 -12.27 7.38
CA GLU A 11 -11.58 -11.03 8.14
C GLU A 11 -10.32 -10.77 8.97
N ILE A 12 -9.98 -9.48 9.10
CA ILE A 12 -8.81 -9.02 9.83
C ILE A 12 -9.27 -8.14 10.98
N LEU A 13 -8.59 -8.29 12.12
CA LEU A 13 -8.82 -7.45 13.27
C LEU A 13 -8.35 -6.01 13.00
N PRO A 14 -9.06 -5.00 13.53
CA PRO A 14 -8.65 -3.60 13.41
C PRO A 14 -7.35 -3.33 14.17
N ASP A 15 -6.69 -2.23 13.81
CA ASP A 15 -5.45 -1.78 14.45
C ASP A 15 -5.69 -1.41 15.93
N PRO A 16 -4.80 -1.77 16.87
CA PRO A 16 -4.99 -1.48 18.29
C PRO A 16 -4.84 0.00 18.67
N LYS A 17 -4.15 0.82 17.86
CA LYS A 17 -3.92 2.24 18.16
C LYS A 17 -4.99 3.13 17.55
N PHE A 18 -5.29 2.93 16.27
CA PHE A 18 -6.22 3.78 15.50
C PHE A 18 -7.58 3.13 15.25
N GLY A 19 -7.78 1.85 15.56
CA GLY A 19 -9.05 1.16 15.31
C GLY A 19 -9.38 0.94 13.82
N SER A 20 -8.49 1.34 12.90
CA SER A 20 -8.75 1.24 11.45
C SER A 20 -8.32 -0.11 10.89
N THR A 21 -9.19 -0.69 10.05
CA THR A 21 -8.88 -1.91 9.29
C THR A 21 -7.93 -1.65 8.11
N VAL A 22 -7.87 -0.41 7.61
CA VAL A 22 -6.99 -0.01 6.50
C VAL A 22 -5.54 -0.03 6.97
N VAL A 23 -5.28 0.58 8.13
CA VAL A 23 -3.94 0.59 8.77
C VAL A 23 -3.49 -0.84 9.08
N ALA A 24 -4.38 -1.68 9.62
CA ALA A 24 -4.07 -3.07 9.89
C ALA A 24 -3.70 -3.87 8.62
N LYS A 25 -4.43 -3.68 7.51
CA LYS A 25 -4.10 -4.30 6.21
C LYS A 25 -2.75 -3.82 5.69
N PHE A 26 -2.51 -2.52 5.77
CA PHE A 26 -1.26 -1.91 5.30
C PHE A 26 -0.06 -2.45 6.09
N MET A 27 -0.19 -2.56 7.40
CA MET A 27 0.83 -3.13 8.28
C MET A 27 1.13 -4.59 7.97
N ASN A 28 0.10 -5.40 7.70
CA ASN A 28 0.29 -6.78 7.27
C ASN A 28 1.03 -6.91 5.93
N MET A 29 0.85 -5.95 5.01
CA MET A 29 1.59 -5.93 3.74
C MET A 29 3.03 -5.43 3.89
N VAL A 30 3.27 -4.53 4.84
CA VAL A 30 4.61 -4.02 5.18
C VAL A 30 5.46 -5.11 5.83
N MET A 31 4.84 -5.95 6.67
CA MET A 31 5.48 -7.02 7.42
C MET A 31 6.27 -7.99 6.54
N VAL A 32 7.50 -8.28 6.98
CA VAL A 32 8.42 -9.25 6.35
C VAL A 32 8.79 -10.30 7.40
N ASP A 33 8.87 -11.57 6.99
CA ASP A 33 9.20 -12.71 7.86
C ASP A 33 8.28 -12.86 9.10
N GLY A 34 7.04 -12.37 9.03
CA GLY A 34 6.08 -12.45 10.16
C GLY A 34 6.39 -11.53 11.34
N LYS A 35 7.33 -10.58 11.20
CA LYS A 35 7.74 -9.66 12.27
C LYS A 35 6.76 -8.50 12.44
N LYS A 36 5.65 -8.75 13.15
CA LYS A 36 4.58 -7.76 13.36
C LYS A 36 5.06 -6.53 14.14
N SER A 37 5.80 -6.73 15.24
CA SER A 37 6.28 -5.62 16.07
C SER A 37 7.24 -4.67 15.34
N ALA A 38 8.00 -5.17 14.36
CA ALA A 38 8.86 -4.32 13.53
C ALA A 38 8.01 -3.51 12.53
N ALA A 39 7.02 -4.15 11.90
CA ALA A 39 6.10 -3.48 10.99
C ALA A 39 5.28 -2.37 11.68
N GLU A 40 4.76 -2.65 12.88
CA GLU A 40 4.05 -1.68 13.74
C GLU A 40 4.89 -0.43 13.97
N LYS A 41 6.14 -0.60 14.42
CA LYS A 41 7.06 0.51 14.68
C LYS A 41 7.31 1.37 13.44
N ILE A 42 7.54 0.74 12.27
CA ILE A 42 7.79 1.45 11.02
C ILE A 42 6.57 2.28 10.60
N VAL A 43 5.38 1.65 10.61
CA VAL A 43 4.15 2.31 10.16
C VAL A 43 3.79 3.46 11.09
N TYR A 44 3.83 3.26 12.41
CA TYR A 44 3.51 4.32 13.36
C TYR A 44 4.51 5.47 13.31
N ARG A 45 5.81 5.19 13.22
CA ARG A 45 6.83 6.22 13.05
C ARG A 45 6.65 6.98 11.74
N ALA A 46 6.24 6.29 10.68
CA ALA A 46 6.00 6.93 9.40
C ALA A 46 4.81 7.89 9.45
N LEU A 47 3.69 7.45 10.02
CA LEU A 47 2.50 8.27 10.21
C LEU A 47 2.79 9.48 11.10
N GLU A 48 3.50 9.29 12.22
CA GLU A 48 3.93 10.39 13.09
C GLU A 48 4.79 11.41 12.35
N SER A 49 5.74 10.94 11.53
CA SER A 49 6.60 11.84 10.73
C SER A 49 5.79 12.65 9.73
N VAL A 50 4.74 12.08 9.12
CA VAL A 50 3.87 12.81 8.18
C VAL A 50 3.05 13.87 8.92
N VAL A 51 2.47 13.51 10.06
CA VAL A 51 1.67 14.42 10.90
C VAL A 51 2.52 15.60 11.39
N THR A 52 3.76 15.38 11.80
CA THR A 52 4.66 16.47 12.21
C THR A 52 4.91 17.48 11.08
N ASN A 53 4.97 17.03 9.83
CA ASN A 53 5.25 17.90 8.68
C ASN A 53 4.01 18.61 8.14
N LYS A 54 2.85 17.94 8.11
CA LYS A 54 1.63 18.44 7.43
C LYS A 54 0.49 18.82 8.38
N GLY A 55 0.52 18.33 9.62
CA GLY A 55 -0.62 18.34 10.52
C GLY A 55 -1.75 17.41 10.08
N GLY A 56 -2.77 17.28 10.93
CA GLY A 56 -3.97 16.48 10.64
C GLY A 56 -3.95 15.08 11.26
N ASP A 57 -5.03 14.33 11.01
CA ASP A 57 -5.21 12.98 11.52
C ASP A 57 -4.46 11.94 10.67
N PRO A 58 -3.55 11.11 11.24
CA PRO A 58 -2.75 10.16 10.48
C PRO A 58 -3.56 9.17 9.65
N THR A 59 -4.76 8.81 10.12
CA THR A 59 -5.67 7.91 9.40
C THR A 59 -6.19 8.54 8.12
N GLU A 60 -6.65 9.79 8.18
CA GLU A 60 -7.13 10.51 7.00
C GLU A 60 -6.03 10.74 5.96
N VAL A 61 -4.81 11.06 6.42
CA VAL A 61 -3.69 11.30 5.50
C VAL A 61 -3.33 10.01 4.73
N LEU A 62 -3.35 8.86 5.41
CA LEU A 62 -3.15 7.58 4.75
C LEU A 62 -4.26 7.27 3.75
N GLU A 63 -5.52 7.55 4.09
CA GLU A 63 -6.65 7.30 3.21
C GLU A 63 -6.59 8.16 1.94
N LYS A 64 -6.31 9.46 2.08
CA LYS A 64 -6.09 10.38 0.95
C LYS A 64 -4.94 9.94 0.06
N ALA A 65 -3.81 9.57 0.65
CA ALA A 65 -2.67 9.07 -0.12
C ALA A 65 -3.02 7.77 -0.87
N LEU A 66 -3.84 6.89 -0.28
CA LEU A 66 -4.30 5.69 -0.98
C LEU A 66 -5.27 6.02 -2.11
N GLU A 67 -6.18 7.00 -1.94
CA GLU A 67 -7.11 7.42 -2.99
C GLU A 67 -6.40 7.89 -4.25
N ASN A 68 -5.34 8.68 -4.10
CA ASN A 68 -4.57 9.17 -5.23
C ASN A 68 -3.81 8.07 -5.99
N VAL A 69 -3.43 6.99 -5.29
CA VAL A 69 -2.69 5.87 -5.89
C VAL A 69 -3.64 4.77 -6.42
N ARG A 70 -4.95 4.85 -6.14
CA ARG A 70 -5.93 3.83 -6.58
C ARG A 70 -6.09 3.86 -8.12
N PRO A 71 -5.79 2.76 -8.82
CA PRO A 71 -6.01 2.68 -10.26
C PRO A 71 -7.46 2.33 -10.60
N SER A 72 -8.10 3.11 -11.47
CA SER A 72 -9.45 2.77 -11.96
C SER A 72 -9.44 1.67 -13.02
N VAL A 73 -8.42 1.65 -13.88
CA VAL A 73 -8.31 0.73 -15.02
C VAL A 73 -6.97 -0.01 -14.97
N GLU A 74 -7.00 -1.33 -15.17
CA GLU A 74 -5.81 -2.14 -15.39
C GLU A 74 -5.83 -2.73 -16.79
N VAL A 75 -4.65 -2.93 -17.36
CA VAL A 75 -4.51 -3.54 -18.67
C VAL A 75 -4.34 -5.05 -18.51
N LYS A 76 -5.11 -5.83 -19.26
CA LYS A 76 -4.98 -7.29 -19.34
C LYS A 76 -4.64 -7.74 -20.74
N SER A 77 -3.71 -8.69 -20.83
CA SER A 77 -3.40 -9.35 -22.09
C SER A 77 -4.57 -10.24 -22.53
N ARG A 78 -5.07 -10.00 -23.74
CA ARG A 78 -6.09 -10.83 -24.41
C ARG A 78 -5.60 -11.20 -25.79
N ARG A 79 -5.73 -12.48 -26.14
CA ARG A 79 -5.33 -12.99 -27.46
C ARG A 79 -6.52 -12.96 -28.41
N VAL A 80 -6.36 -12.30 -29.55
CA VAL A 80 -7.40 -12.19 -30.58
C VAL A 80 -6.72 -12.38 -31.94
N GLY A 81 -7.23 -13.30 -32.76
CA GLY A 81 -6.78 -13.48 -34.15
C GLY A 81 -5.28 -13.77 -34.33
N GLY A 82 -4.64 -14.42 -33.35
CA GLY A 82 -3.21 -14.77 -33.41
C GLY A 82 -2.27 -13.79 -32.71
N ALA A 83 -2.67 -12.53 -32.50
CA ALA A 83 -1.91 -11.52 -31.77
C ALA A 83 -2.40 -11.31 -30.32
N THR A 84 -1.54 -10.75 -29.46
CA THR A 84 -1.88 -10.43 -28.07
C THR A 84 -2.09 -8.92 -27.93
N TYR A 85 -3.30 -8.51 -27.57
CA TYR A 85 -3.67 -7.13 -27.34
C TYR A 85 -3.77 -6.83 -25.85
N GLN A 86 -3.53 -5.57 -25.52
CA GLN A 86 -3.68 -5.01 -24.19
C GLN A 86 -5.08 -4.42 -24.07
N VAL A 87 -5.97 -5.13 -23.38
CA VAL A 87 -7.38 -4.74 -23.22
C VAL A 87 -7.54 -4.04 -21.86
N PRO A 88 -8.06 -2.80 -21.82
CA PRO A 88 -8.37 -2.13 -20.56
C PRO A 88 -9.56 -2.81 -19.89
N VAL A 89 -9.42 -3.08 -18.59
CA VAL A 89 -10.45 -3.69 -17.76
C VAL A 89 -10.56 -2.89 -16.47
N GLU A 90 -11.79 -2.59 -16.05
CA GLU A 90 -12.05 -1.91 -14.79
C GLU A 90 -11.63 -2.76 -13.59
N VAL A 91 -10.97 -2.13 -12.63
CA VAL A 91 -10.45 -2.79 -11.45
C VAL A 91 -11.50 -2.79 -10.35
N ARG A 92 -11.82 -3.97 -9.80
CA ARG A 92 -12.74 -4.07 -8.64
C ARG A 92 -12.16 -3.34 -7.42
N ALA A 93 -12.99 -2.63 -6.64
CA ALA A 93 -12.59 -1.82 -5.50
C ALA A 93 -11.64 -2.52 -4.49
N VAL A 94 -11.93 -3.77 -4.12
CA VAL A 94 -11.07 -4.56 -3.21
C VAL A 94 -9.65 -4.72 -3.76
N ARG A 95 -9.52 -4.89 -5.09
CA ARG A 95 -8.24 -5.02 -5.78
C ARG A 95 -7.57 -3.67 -5.97
N GLN A 96 -8.31 -2.58 -6.20
CA GLN A 96 -7.77 -1.22 -6.28
C GLN A 96 -7.00 -0.87 -5.00
N ASN A 97 -7.63 -1.08 -3.84
CA ASN A 97 -6.99 -0.80 -2.55
C ASN A 97 -5.74 -1.65 -2.33
N ALA A 98 -5.77 -2.93 -2.72
CA ALA A 98 -4.62 -3.82 -2.61
C ALA A 98 -3.46 -3.42 -3.54
N LEU A 99 -3.76 -2.96 -4.75
CA LEU A 99 -2.76 -2.45 -5.69
C LEU A 99 -2.16 -1.14 -5.19
N ALA A 100 -2.98 -0.21 -4.71
CA ALA A 100 -2.52 1.06 -4.17
C ALA A 100 -1.54 0.87 -3.01
N MET A 101 -1.92 0.05 -2.02
CA MET A 101 -1.04 -0.28 -0.88
C MET A 101 0.26 -0.94 -1.35
N ARG A 102 0.18 -1.87 -2.32
CA ARG A 102 1.37 -2.56 -2.85
C ARG A 102 2.32 -1.60 -3.55
N TRP A 103 1.82 -0.74 -4.43
CA TRP A 103 2.65 0.22 -5.15
C TRP A 103 3.31 1.21 -4.20
N LEU A 104 2.60 1.66 -3.17
CA LEU A 104 3.16 2.56 -2.16
C LEU A 104 4.32 1.90 -1.40
N ILE A 105 4.14 0.64 -0.97
CA ILE A 105 5.19 -0.13 -0.28
C ILE A 105 6.37 -0.40 -1.22
N GLU A 106 6.12 -0.81 -2.46
CA GLU A 106 7.18 -1.06 -3.44
C GLU A 106 7.96 0.21 -3.79
N ALA A 107 7.28 1.34 -3.97
CA ALA A 107 7.90 2.63 -4.22
C ALA A 107 8.79 3.05 -3.04
N ALA A 108 8.30 2.91 -1.81
CA ALA A 108 9.10 3.19 -0.62
C ALA A 108 10.34 2.29 -0.53
N ARG A 109 10.18 0.97 -0.74
CA ARG A 109 11.31 0.02 -0.73
C ARG A 109 12.35 0.31 -1.82
N LYS A 110 11.91 0.74 -3.01
CA LYS A 110 12.79 1.10 -4.14
C LYS A 110 13.52 2.42 -3.93
N ARG A 111 12.88 3.39 -3.25
CA ARG A 111 13.42 4.76 -3.08
C ARG A 111 14.74 4.82 -2.29
N GLY A 112 15.08 3.79 -1.52
CA GLY A 112 16.44 3.49 -1.06
C GLY A 112 17.36 4.70 -0.81
N GLU A 113 16.99 5.60 0.10
CA GLU A 113 17.92 6.63 0.55
C GLU A 113 19.02 5.94 1.37
N LYS A 114 20.26 6.00 0.88
CA LYS A 114 21.46 5.60 1.62
C LYS A 114 21.68 6.58 2.77
N SER A 115 21.01 6.38 3.91
CA SER A 115 21.48 6.94 5.18
C SER A 115 22.22 5.85 5.95
N ASN A 116 23.50 6.11 6.23
CA ASN A 116 24.47 5.23 6.88
C ASN A 116 23.89 4.43 8.06
N GLY A 117 23.97 3.10 7.96
CA GLY A 117 23.53 2.17 9.00
C GLY A 117 22.96 0.91 8.39
N GLY A 118 23.83 -0.02 7.99
CA GLY A 118 23.41 -1.30 7.43
C GLY A 118 22.51 -2.08 8.39
N SER A 119 21.27 -2.34 7.98
CA SER A 119 20.56 -3.61 8.19
C SER A 119 19.07 -3.46 7.82
N LYS A 120 18.63 -4.27 6.86
CA LYS A 120 17.25 -4.80 6.74
C LYS A 120 16.11 -3.87 7.20
N GLN A 121 15.85 -2.76 6.50
CA GLN A 121 14.56 -2.04 6.50
C GLN A 121 14.62 -0.82 5.57
N SER A 122 14.44 -1.02 4.25
CA SER A 122 14.44 0.06 3.25
C SER A 122 13.14 0.91 3.24
N LEU A 123 12.45 1.05 4.38
CA LEU A 123 11.16 1.75 4.49
C LEU A 123 11.26 3.12 5.19
N CYS A 124 12.47 3.65 5.38
CA CYS A 124 12.65 4.97 5.99
C CYS A 124 12.00 6.10 5.16
N SER A 125 11.83 5.88 3.85
CA SER A 125 11.24 6.82 2.89
C SER A 125 9.71 6.76 2.80
N LEU A 126 9.05 5.84 3.54
CA LEU A 126 7.60 5.70 3.55
C LEU A 126 6.83 7.01 3.83
N PRO A 127 7.27 7.89 4.76
CA PRO A 127 6.59 9.16 5.02
C PRO A 127 6.56 10.05 3.78
N LEU A 128 7.66 10.09 3.03
CA LEU A 128 7.85 10.97 1.89
C LEU A 128 7.08 10.46 0.66
N VAL A 129 6.94 9.14 0.52
CA VAL A 129 6.10 8.55 -0.54
C VAL A 129 4.61 8.82 -0.29
N ILE A 130 4.17 8.73 0.97
CA ILE A 130 2.82 9.14 1.36
C ILE A 130 2.62 10.63 1.03
N TYR A 131 3.62 11.46 1.32
CA TYR A 131 3.61 12.89 1.05
C TYR A 131 3.51 13.22 -0.44
N VAL A 132 4.33 12.57 -1.28
CA VAL A 132 4.36 12.84 -2.74
C VAL A 132 3.12 12.31 -3.45
N GLY A 133 2.52 11.22 -2.94
CA GLY A 133 1.23 10.71 -3.42
C GLY A 133 0.10 11.74 -3.30
N GLU A 134 0.20 12.72 -2.40
CA GLU A 134 -0.75 13.83 -2.31
C GLU A 134 -0.54 14.94 -3.36
N TYR A 135 0.65 15.08 -3.94
CA TYR A 135 0.99 16.22 -4.83
C TYR A 135 0.84 15.93 -6.33
N TYR A 136 0.88 14.67 -6.76
CA TYR A 136 0.81 14.29 -8.19
C TYR A 136 -0.60 13.89 -8.66
N GLY A 137 -1.64 14.26 -7.90
CA GLY A 137 -3.05 13.96 -8.19
C GLY A 137 -3.86 15.09 -8.82
N SER A 138 -3.22 16.18 -9.30
CA SER A 138 -3.87 17.31 -9.99
C SER A 138 -3.55 17.33 -11.48
#